data_AF-A0A7U1BEZ7-F1
#
_entry.id   AF-A0A7U1BEZ7-F1
#
_cell.length_a   1.000
_cell.length_b   1.000
_cell.length_c   1.000
_cell.angle_alpha   90.00
_cell.angle_beta   90.00
_cell.angle_gamma   90.00
#
_symmetry.space_group_name_H-M   'P 1'
#
loop_
_entity.id
_entity.type
_entity.pdbx_description
1 polymer ?
#
loop_
_entity_poly.entity_id
_entity_poly.type
_entity_poly.pdbx_seq_one_letter_code
_entity_poly.pdbx_strand_id
1 'polypeptide(L)' 'MTKGQAGFSVFSSSTNELNPYYITGFTDGEGCFFVGVSPDSKSKTGYRVKANFQIGLHLKDLALLEQIQLFFGGGGGR' A
#
# COMPACT_ATOMS: atom_id res chain seq x y z
N MET A 1 5.38 -48.48 15.48
CA MET A 1 6.33 -47.36 15.71
C MET A 1 6.42 -46.57 14.41
N THR A 2 5.78 -45.40 14.43
CA THR A 2 5.54 -44.47 13.33
C THR A 2 6.81 -43.79 12.85
N LYS A 3 6.92 -43.54 11.54
CA LYS A 3 7.49 -42.29 11.02
C LYS A 3 6.67 -41.85 9.81
N GLY A 4 5.70 -40.98 10.09
CA GLY A 4 5.03 -40.20 9.07
C GLY A 4 6.02 -39.19 8.49
N GLN A 5 6.19 -39.22 7.17
CA GLN A 5 6.68 -38.04 6.45
C GLN A 5 5.45 -37.18 6.16
N ALA A 6 5.17 -36.25 7.08
CA ALA A 6 4.35 -35.10 6.73
C ALA A 6 5.17 -34.27 5.73
N GLY A 7 4.62 -34.05 4.55
CA GLY A 7 5.20 -33.18 3.54
C GLY A 7 5.38 -31.78 4.12
N PHE A 8 6.61 -31.28 4.08
CA PHE A 8 6.87 -29.87 4.26
C PHE A 8 7.02 -29.29 2.86
N SER A 9 5.92 -28.78 2.29
CA SER A 9 6.04 -27.87 1.17
C SER A 9 6.80 -26.67 1.69
N VAL A 10 8.06 -26.54 1.30
CA VAL A 10 8.82 -25.31 1.48
C VAL A 10 8.09 -24.26 0.63
N PHE A 11 7.12 -23.56 1.22
CA PHE A 11 6.61 -22.33 0.64
C PHE A 11 7.73 -21.31 0.78
N SER A 12 8.68 -21.34 -0.15
CA SER A 12 9.48 -20.15 -0.43
C SER A 12 8.56 -19.20 -1.19
N SER A 13 7.70 -18.51 -0.46
CA SER A 13 7.29 -17.18 -0.91
C SER A 13 8.51 -16.30 -0.69
N SER A 14 9.34 -16.13 -1.72
CA SER A 14 10.24 -14.99 -1.78
C SER A 14 9.35 -13.75 -1.89
N THR A 15 8.79 -13.34 -0.75
CA THR A 15 8.04 -12.11 -0.68
C THR A 15 9.07 -10.99 -0.82
N ASN A 16 9.17 -10.42 -2.02
CA ASN A 16 9.72 -9.07 -2.23
C ASN A 16 8.78 -8.04 -1.55
N GLU A 17 8.42 -8.30 -0.29
CA GLU A 17 7.57 -7.46 0.51
C GLU A 17 8.48 -6.46 1.21
N LEU A 18 8.21 -5.18 0.97
CA LEU A 18 8.90 -4.11 1.67
C LEU A 18 8.69 -4.29 3.18
N ASN A 19 9.75 -4.11 3.95
CA ASN A 19 9.65 -4.13 5.40
C ASN A 19 8.63 -3.05 5.84
N PRO A 20 7.61 -3.38 6.64
CA PRO A 20 6.63 -2.38 7.10
C PRO A 20 7.27 -1.16 7.77
N TYR A 21 8.38 -1.33 8.49
CA TYR A 21 9.10 -0.21 9.11
C TYR A 21 9.80 0.70 8.10
N TYR A 22 10.22 0.16 6.94
CA TYR A 22 10.69 0.98 5.83
C TYR A 22 9.56 1.83 5.27
N ILE A 23 8.38 1.24 5.06
CA ILE A 23 7.19 1.98 4.60
C ILE A 23 6.80 3.09 5.58
N THR A 24 6.86 2.82 6.89
CA THR A 24 6.60 3.84 7.92
C THR A 24 7.56 5.02 7.80
N GLY A 25 8.88 4.76 7.81
CA GLY A 25 9.88 5.84 7.73
C GLY A 25 9.82 6.59 6.39
N PHE A 26 9.55 5.87 5.30
CA PHE A 26 9.38 6.47 3.98
C PHE A 26 8.14 7.37 3.93
N THR A 27 7.03 6.92 4.54
CA THR A 27 5.79 7.69 4.63
C THR A 27 5.96 8.97 5.46
N ASP A 28 6.76 8.93 6.52
CA ASP A 28 7.08 10.12 7.32
C ASP A 28 7.86 11.18 6.52
N GLY A 29 8.65 10.77 5.52
CA GLY A 29 9.44 11.67 4.68
C GLY A 29 8.74 12.16 3.41
N GLU A 30 8.11 11.24 2.67
CA GLU A 30 7.58 11.46 1.31
C GLU A 30 6.05 11.34 1.22
N GLY A 31 5.41 10.87 2.29
CA GLY A 31 3.98 10.65 2.35
C GLY A 31 3.18 11.89 2.73
N CYS A 32 1.94 11.94 2.25
CA CYS A 32 0.97 12.99 2.56
C CYS A 32 -0.40 12.38 2.85
N PHE A 33 -0.89 12.60 4.07
CA PHE A 33 -2.27 12.30 4.45
C PHE A 33 -3.08 13.58 4.42
N PHE A 34 -4.20 13.60 3.68
CA PHE A 34 -5.10 14.75 3.66
C PHE A 34 -6.56 14.34 3.51
N VAL A 35 -7.44 15.21 4.00
CA VAL A 35 -8.89 15.05 3.85
C VAL A 35 -9.39 16.06 2.83
N GLY A 36 -9.84 15.57 1.69
CA GLY A 36 -10.49 16.37 0.65
C GLY A 36 -11.99 16.46 0.89
N VAL A 37 -12.54 17.67 0.85
CA VAL A 37 -13.98 17.92 0.89
C VAL A 37 -14.41 18.58 -0.41
N SER A 38 -15.38 17.99 -1.10
CA SER A 38 -15.90 18.50 -2.38
C SER A 38 -17.42 18.51 -2.38
N PRO A 39 -18.09 19.48 -3.01
CA PRO A 39 -19.53 19.44 -3.22
C PRO A 39 -19.96 18.14 -3.92
N ASP A 40 -21.07 17.56 -3.45
CA ASP A 40 -21.67 16.35 -4.01
C ASP A 40 -23.18 16.35 -3.75
N SER A 41 -23.96 16.68 -4.78
CA SER A 41 -25.43 16.76 -4.69
C SER A 41 -26.11 15.41 -4.44
N LYS A 42 -25.39 14.30 -4.60
CA LYS A 42 -25.90 12.95 -4.29
C LYS A 42 -25.73 12.58 -2.81
N SER A 43 -24.84 13.28 -2.11
CA SER A 43 -24.66 13.08 -0.67
C SER A 43 -25.78 13.75 0.11
N LYS A 44 -26.24 13.12 1.19
CA LYS A 44 -27.28 13.69 2.09
C LYS A 44 -26.88 15.06 2.66
N THR A 45 -25.58 15.29 2.83
CA THR A 45 -25.03 16.54 3.37
C THR A 45 -24.72 17.57 2.29
N GLY A 46 -24.84 17.21 1.01
CA GLY A 46 -24.38 18.04 -0.11
C GLY A 46 -22.86 18.03 -0.33
N TYR A 47 -22.11 17.25 0.46
CA TYR A 47 -20.66 17.16 0.35
C TYR A 47 -20.18 15.72 0.39
N ARG A 48 -19.07 15.47 -0.30
CA ARG A 48 -18.29 14.24 -0.24
C ARG A 48 -16.96 14.50 0.44
N VAL A 49 -16.66 13.68 1.43
CA VAL A 49 -15.40 13.69 2.18
C VAL A 49 -14.57 12.48 1.75
N LYS A 50 -13.30 12.70 1.43
CA LYS A 50 -12.35 11.64 1.07
C LYS A 50 -11.10 11.77 1.91
N ALA A 51 -10.73 10.72 2.63
CA ALA A 51 -9.38 10.57 3.15
C ALA A 51 -8.49 10.06 2.01
N ASN A 52 -7.35 10.73 1.78
CA ASN A 52 -6.40 10.37 0.75
C ASN A 52 -5.03 10.17 1.40
N PHE A 53 -4.30 9.21 0.87
CA PHE A 53 -2.88 9.01 1.11
C PHE A 53 -2.17 9.12 -0.23
N GLN A 54 -1.14 9.96 -0.30
CA GLN A 54 -0.39 10.22 -1.52
C GLN A 54 1.10 10.17 -1.22
N ILE A 55 1.88 9.66 -2.17
CA ILE A 55 3.34 9.71 -2.17
C ILE A 55 3.75 10.41 -3.47
N GLY A 56 4.56 11.46 -3.38
CA GLY A 56 5.06 12.19 -4.55
C GLY A 56 6.55 11.91 -4.77
N LEU A 57 6.91 11.24 -5.86
CA LEU A 57 8.31 10.93 -6.19
C LEU A 57 8.69 11.41 -7.58
N HIS A 58 9.99 11.46 -7.86
CA HIS A 58 10.51 11.69 -9.20
C HIS A 58 10.26 10.47 -10.09
N LEU A 59 10.05 10.66 -11.40
CA LEU A 59 9.72 9.58 -12.35
C LEU A 59 10.77 8.45 -12.38
N LYS A 60 12.03 8.77 -12.08
CA LYS A 60 13.12 7.78 -11.99
C LYS A 60 12.88 6.71 -10.91
N ASP A 61 12.06 7.02 -9.90
CA ASP A 61 11.77 6.17 -8.76
C ASP A 61 10.43 5.43 -8.92
N LEU A 62 9.90 5.33 -10.15
CA LEU A 62 8.64 4.65 -10.46
C LEU A 62 8.62 3.20 -9.97
N ALA A 63 9.72 2.46 -10.16
CA ALA A 63 9.83 1.07 -9.72
C ALA A 63 9.72 0.91 -8.19
N LEU A 64 10.14 1.93 -7.41
CA LEU A 64 9.94 1.94 -5.96
C LEU A 64 8.47 2.21 -5.62
N LEU A 65 7.84 3.15 -6.33
CA LEU A 65 6.41 3.45 -6.15
C LEU A 65 5.54 2.22 -6.45
N GLU A 66 5.85 1.46 -7.49
CA GLU A 66 5.19 0.19 -7.84
C GLU A 66 5.35 -0.86 -6.73
N GLN A 67 6.54 -0.97 -6.12
CA GLN A 67 6.75 -1.87 -4.97
C GLN A 67 5.94 -1.43 -3.74
N ILE A 68 5.85 -0.12 -3.48
CA ILE A 68 5.01 0.40 -2.40
C ILE A 68 3.52 0.14 -2.69
N GLN A 69 3.07 0.27 -3.94
CA GLN A 69 1.71 -0.10 -4.32
C GLN A 69 1.44 -1.59 -4.07
N LEU A 70 2.37 -2.47 -4.45
CA LEU A 70 2.27 -3.90 -4.17
C LEU A 70 2.21 -4.19 -2.66
N PHE A 71 3.00 -3.48 -1.84
CA PHE A 71 2.93 -3.58 -0.37
C PHE A 71 1.52 -3.26 0.17
N PHE A 72 0.81 -2.30 -0.41
CA PHE A 72 -0.59 -1.98 -0.06
C PHE A 72 -1.65 -2.84 -0.78
N GLY A 73 -1.26 -3.95 -1.42
CA GLY A 73 -2.17 -4.87 -2.10
C GLY A 73 -2.51 -4.50 -3.56
N GLY A 74 -1.64 -3.70 -4.22
CA GLY A 74 -1.80 -3.29 -5.62
C GLY A 74 -2.85 -2.20 -5.85
N GLY A 75 -3.25 -1.50 -4.79
CA GLY A 75 -4.19 -0.38 -4.87
C GLY A 75 -3.51 0.96 -5.12
N GLY A 76 -4.18 1.86 -5.85
CA GLY A 76 -3.67 3.19 -6.22
C GLY A 76 -3.07 3.22 -7.62
N GLY A 77 -3.35 4.29 -8.39
CA GLY A 77 -3.00 4.34 -9.82
C GLY A 77 -3.31 5.69 -10.44
N ARG A 78 -2.88 6.76 -9.78
CA ARG A 78 -2.99 8.14 -10.25
C ARG A 78 -1.79 8.94 -9.80
#